data_AF-A0A401UTE0-F1
#
_entry.id   AF-A0A401UTE0-F1
#
_cell.length_a   1.000
_cell.length_b   1.000
_cell.length_c   1.000
_cell.angle_alpha   90.00
_cell.angle_beta   90.00
_cell.angle_gamma   90.00
#
_symmetry.space_group_name_H-M   'P 1'
#
loop_
_entity.id
_entity.type
_entity.pdbx_description
1 polymer ?
#
loop_
_entity_poly.entity_id
_entity_poly.type
_entity_poly.pdbx_seq_one_letter_code
_entity_poly.pdbx_strand_id
1 'polypeptide(L)' 'MFDENKVERAAEFIRNLKHTKEIWHGVPFDLLPWQDRIIRDIFGTVKDNGFRQYNSAYVEIPKKLNL' A
#
# COMPACT_ATOMS: atom_id res chain seq x y z
N MET A 1 -17.88 1.03 -5.31
CA MET A 1 -17.85 -0.34 -4.74
C MET A 1 -16.48 -0.57 -4.09
N PHE A 2 -16.37 -1.49 -3.12
CA PHE A 2 -15.08 -1.90 -2.54
C PHE A 2 -14.73 -3.32 -3.00
N ASP A 3 -13.51 -3.54 -3.52
CA ASP A 3 -13.03 -4.81 -4.07
C ASP A 3 -11.81 -5.33 -3.28
N GLU A 4 -12.07 -6.27 -2.35
CA GLU A 4 -11.06 -6.86 -1.48
C GLU A 4 -9.98 -7.63 -2.26
N ASN A 5 -10.33 -8.26 -3.39
CA ASN A 5 -9.36 -9.02 -4.18
C ASN A 5 -8.31 -8.10 -4.81
N LYS A 6 -8.70 -6.89 -5.19
CA LYS A 6 -7.75 -5.88 -5.70
C LYS A 6 -6.84 -5.33 -4.62
N VAL A 7 -7.37 -5.20 -3.40
CA VAL A 7 -6.57 -4.85 -2.23
C VAL A 7 -5.51 -5.91 -1.98
N GLU A 8 -5.91 -7.17 -1.82
CA GLU A 8 -4.97 -8.23 -1.45
C GLU A 8 -3.92 -8.43 -2.54
N ARG A 9 -4.31 -8.39 -3.82
CA ARG A 9 -3.35 -8.46 -4.93
C ARG A 9 -2.29 -7.36 -4.87
N ALA A 10 -2.67 -6.13 -4.50
CA ALA A 10 -1.73 -5.02 -4.36
C ALA A 10 -0.84 -5.19 -3.12
N ALA A 11 -1.43 -5.62 -1.99
CA ALA A 11 -0.71 -5.85 -0.74
C ALA A 11 0.31 -7.00 -0.88
N GLU A 12 -0.10 -8.13 -1.45
CA GLU A 12 0.78 -9.28 -1.74
C GLU A 12 1.90 -8.91 -2.70
N PHE A 13 1.63 -8.10 -3.73
CA PHE A 13 2.67 -7.61 -4.62
C PHE A 13 3.75 -6.87 -3.83
N ILE A 14 3.36 -5.96 -2.92
CA ILE A 14 4.31 -5.21 -2.08
C ILE A 14 5.06 -6.15 -1.13
N ARG A 15 4.37 -7.09 -0.48
CA ARG A 15 5.00 -8.06 0.44
C ARG A 15 5.99 -9.00 -0.26
N ASN A 16 5.83 -9.23 -1.56
CA ASN A 16 6.79 -9.99 -2.37
C ASN A 16 8.04 -9.19 -2.78
N LEU A 17 8.04 -7.86 -2.63
CA LEU A 17 9.22 -7.04 -2.82
C LEU A 17 10.16 -7.17 -1.62
N LYS A 18 11.43 -6.82 -1.81
CA LYS A 18 12.47 -6.87 -0.77
C LYS A 18 13.21 -5.55 -0.65
N HIS A 19 13.59 -5.21 0.57
CA HIS A 19 14.48 -4.09 0.85
C HIS A 19 15.83 -4.30 0.16
N THR A 20 16.40 -3.23 -0.37
CA THR A 20 17.63 -3.29 -1.19
C THR A 20 18.87 -2.74 -0.49
N LYS A 21 18.74 -2.18 0.71
CA LYS A 21 19.81 -1.44 1.40
C LYS A 21 20.05 -1.91 2.83
N GLU A 22 21.30 -1.69 3.28
CA GLU A 22 21.76 -1.79 4.67
C GLU A 22 21.34 -3.10 5.38
N ILE A 23 20.98 -2.99 6.65
CA ILE A 23 20.64 -4.11 7.55
C ILE A 23 19.37 -4.86 7.12
N TRP A 24 18.56 -4.27 6.25
CA TRP A 24 17.31 -4.86 5.78
C TRP A 24 17.45 -5.52 4.41
N HIS A 25 18.64 -5.54 3.79
CA HIS A 25 18.81 -6.10 2.46
C HIS A 25 18.29 -7.55 2.36
N GLY A 26 17.39 -7.80 1.41
CA GLY A 26 16.78 -9.11 1.18
C GLY A 26 15.59 -9.46 2.09
N VAL A 27 15.29 -8.62 3.09
CA VAL A 27 14.10 -8.76 3.94
C VAL A 27 12.85 -8.31 3.15
N PRO A 28 11.76 -9.10 3.17
CA PRO A 28 10.48 -8.70 2.57
C PRO A 28 9.92 -7.41 3.18
N PHE A 29 9.13 -6.66 2.42
CA PHE A 29 8.38 -5.53 2.98
C PHE A 29 7.18 -6.03 3.78
N ASP A 30 7.00 -5.48 4.98
CA ASP A 30 5.73 -5.55 5.71
C ASP A 30 5.00 -4.21 5.59
N LEU A 31 3.67 -4.26 5.45
CA LEU A 31 2.83 -3.07 5.44
C LEU A 31 2.47 -2.68 6.87
N LEU A 32 2.91 -1.49 7.28
CA LEU A 32 2.43 -0.88 8.52
C LEU A 32 0.91 -0.59 8.41
N PRO A 33 0.16 -0.53 9.52
CA PRO A 33 -1.28 -0.33 9.48
C PRO A 33 -1.74 0.91 8.69
N TRP A 34 -0.98 2.02 8.75
CA TRP A 34 -1.29 3.23 7.99
C TRP A 34 -1.01 3.07 6.49
N GLN A 35 0.00 2.27 6.10
CA GLN A 35 0.29 1.97 4.69
C GLN A 35 -0.79 1.06 4.13
N ASP A 36 -1.19 0.02 4.88
CA ASP A 36 -2.26 -0.90 4.50
C ASP A 36 -3.57 -0.14 4.22
N ARG A 37 -3.91 0.82 5.08
CA ARG A 37 -5.06 1.72 4.87
C ARG A 37 -4.98 2.49 3.55
N ILE A 38 -3.83 3.10 3.23
CA ILE A 38 -3.66 3.84 1.98
C ILE A 38 -3.79 2.92 0.76
N ILE A 39 -3.19 1.72 0.82
CA ILE A 39 -3.30 0.72 -0.25
C ILE A 39 -4.77 0.28 -0.43
N ARG A 40 -5.49 0.01 0.66
CA ARG A 40 -6.93 -0.31 0.66
C ARG A 40 -7.76 0.78 0.00
N ASP A 41 -7.55 2.03 0.39
CA ASP A 41 -8.33 3.16 -0.12
C ASP A 41 -8.12 3.34 -1.63
N ILE A 42 -6.86 3.26 -2.10
CA ILE A 42 -6.51 3.47 -3.52
C ILE A 42 -6.95 2.29 -4.39
N PHE A 43 -6.64 1.05 -3.98
CA PHE A 43 -6.82 -0.13 -4.82
C PHE A 43 -8.17 -0.82 -4.63
N GLY A 44 -8.78 -0.70 -3.44
CA GLY A 44 -10.08 -1.28 -3.13
C GLY A 44 -11.25 -0.44 -3.59
N THR A 45 -11.13 0.89 -3.60
CA THR A 45 -12.23 1.75 -4.06
C THR A 45 -12.31 1.77 -5.59
N VAL A 46 -13.35 1.14 -6.13
CA VAL A 46 -13.56 0.98 -7.58
C VAL A 46 -14.88 1.56 -8.05
N LYS A 47 -14.87 2.03 -9.30
CA LYS A 47 -16.05 2.42 -10.08
C LYS A 47 -16.79 1.18 -10.57
N ASP A 48 -18.03 1.36 -11.04
CA ASP A 48 -18.87 0.25 -11.52
C ASP A 48 -18.28 -0.48 -12.74
N ASN A 49 -17.43 0.21 -13.51
CA ASN A 49 -16.70 -0.38 -14.63
C ASN A 49 -15.46 -1.20 -14.20
N GLY A 50 -15.25 -1.40 -12.89
CA GLY A 50 -14.17 -2.18 -12.31
C GLY A 50 -12.80 -1.47 -12.28
N PHE A 51 -12.66 -0.24 -12.78
CA PHE A 51 -11.42 0.53 -12.64
C PHE A 51 -11.33 1.19 -11.26
N ARG A 52 -10.11 1.47 -10.79
CA ARG A 52 -9.91 2.24 -9.55
C ARG A 52 -10.58 3.61 -9.66
N GLN A 53 -11.17 4.05 -8.56
CA GLN A 53 -11.72 5.39 -8.45
C GLN A 53 -10.61 6.44 -8.34
N TYR A 54 -9.58 6.11 -7.55
CA TYR A 54 -8.41 6.97 -7.34
C TYR A 54 -7.21 6.47 -8.14
N ASN A 55 -6.58 7.38 -8.89
CA ASN A 55 -5.39 7.08 -9.67
C ASN A 55 -4.10 7.55 -8.99
N SER A 56 -4.21 8.51 -8.07
CA SER A 56 -3.10 9.12 -7.35
C SER A 56 -3.48 9.31 -5.89
N ALA A 57 -2.50 9.23 -4.99
CA ALA A 57 -2.62 9.65 -3.61
C ALA A 57 -1.45 10.56 -3.24
N TYR A 58 -1.71 11.58 -2.45
CA TYR A 58 -0.72 12.46 -1.86
C TYR A 58 -0.61 12.13 -0.37
N VAL A 59 0.59 11.82 0.10
CA VAL A 59 0.85 11.36 1.47
C VAL A 59 2.06 12.11 2.02
N GLU A 60 1.87 12.78 3.16
CA GLU A 60 2.94 13.46 3.89
C GLU A 60 3.35 12.60 5.08
N ILE A 61 4.66 12.29 5.18
CA ILE A 61 5.22 11.49 6.27
C ILE A 61 6.29 12.32 6.97
N PRO A 62 6.13 12.65 8.26
CA PRO A 62 7.15 13.38 8.99
C PRO A 62 8.39 12.50 9.20
N LYS A 63 9.59 13.06 8.99
CA LYS A 63 10.87 12.35 9.17
C LYS A 63 11.11 11.90 10.61
N LYS A 64 10.60 12.66 11.59
CA LYS A 64 10.70 12.35 13.01
C LYS A 64 9.37 12.71 13.67
N LEU A 65 8.66 11.70 14.14
CA LEU A 65 7.50 11.89 15.01
C LEU A 65 8.04 11.87 16.45
N ASN A 66 8.23 13.04 17.05
CA ASN A 66 8.42 13.10 18.50
C ASN A 66 7.01 13.02 19.10
N LEU A 67 6.66 11.90 19.70
CA LEU A 67 5.47 11.77 20.57
C LEU A 67 5.82 12.25 21.97
#